data_AF-A0A7R9S3Q9-F1
#
_entry.id   AF-A0A7R9S3Q9-F1
#
_cell.length_a   1.000
_cell.length_b   1.000
_cell.length_c   1.000
_cell.angle_alpha   90.00
_cell.angle_beta   90.00
_cell.angle_gamma   90.00
#
_symmetry.space_group_name_H-M   'P 1'
#
loop_
_entity.id
_entity.type
_entity.pdbx_description
1 polymer ?
#
loop_
_entity_poly.entity_id
_entity_poly.type
_entity_poly.pdbx_seq_one_letter_code
_entity_poly.pdbx_strand_id
1 'polypeptide(L)'
;VTFCIVNQSVTIVTSCIVNHSVIIVTSCIVNHSVTIATSYIVNHSVTIVTSCIVNHSVTIVTFCIVNHSVTIVISCIVNHSVTIVTFCIVNNSVTIVTFCIVN
;
A
#
# COMPACT_ATOMS: atom_id res chain seq x y z
N VAL A 1 -5.90 -5.01 -9.02
CA VAL A 1 -6.76 -4.74 -7.84
C VAL A 1 -6.80 -5.99 -7.01
N THR A 2 -6.55 -5.91 -5.71
CA THR A 2 -6.58 -7.04 -4.77
C THR A 2 -7.58 -6.72 -3.67
N PHE A 3 -8.53 -7.62 -3.43
CA PHE A 3 -9.54 -7.47 -2.39
C PHE A 3 -9.62 -8.75 -1.54
N CYS A 4 -9.68 -8.62 -0.21
CA CYS A 4 -9.88 -9.75 0.68
C CYS A 4 -10.76 -9.42 1.89
N ILE A 5 -11.61 -10.38 2.26
CA ILE A 5 -12.33 -10.43 3.53
C ILE A 5 -12.08 -11.79 4.14
N VAL A 6 -11.40 -11.85 5.29
CA VAL A 6 -11.11 -13.12 5.96
C VAL A 6 -11.10 -12.98 7.48
N ASN A 7 -11.34 -14.10 8.17
CA ASN A 7 -11.27 -14.19 9.63
C ASN A 7 -9.92 -14.73 10.13
N GLN A 8 -8.83 -14.50 9.39
CA GLN A 8 -7.47 -14.97 9.69
C GLN A 8 -6.44 -13.94 9.25
N SER A 9 -5.17 -14.09 9.60
CA SER A 9 -4.11 -13.18 9.16
C SER A 9 -3.93 -13.20 7.65
N VAL A 10 -3.63 -12.05 7.03
CA VAL A 10 -3.40 -11.93 5.58
C VAL A 10 -2.04 -11.33 5.29
N THR A 11 -1.35 -11.91 4.31
CA THR A 11 -0.17 -11.33 3.69
C THR A 11 -0.43 -11.10 2.20
N ILE A 12 -0.27 -9.85 1.75
CA ILE A 12 -0.36 -9.47 0.33
C ILE A 12 1.01 -8.98 -0.11
N VAL A 13 1.60 -9.65 -1.09
CA VAL A 13 2.85 -9.23 -1.72
C VAL A 13 2.58 -8.90 -3.18
N THR A 14 2.99 -7.73 -3.62
CA THR A 14 2.86 -7.33 -5.02
C THR A 14 4.18 -6.73 -5.50
N SER A 15 4.68 -7.23 -6.62
CA SER A 15 5.92 -6.74 -7.25
C SER A 15 5.74 -6.61 -8.75
N CYS A 16 6.06 -5.46 -9.33
CA CYS A 16 5.97 -5.28 -10.78
C CYS A 16 7.11 -4.43 -11.34
N ILE A 17 7.52 -4.76 -12.57
CA ILE A 17 8.43 -3.95 -13.38
C ILE A 17 7.74 -3.68 -14.71
N VAL A 18 7.45 -2.43 -15.05
CA VAL A 18 6.76 -2.09 -16.30
C VAL A 18 7.23 -0.76 -16.90
N ASN A 19 7.06 -0.63 -18.21
CA ASN A 19 7.45 0.56 -18.97
C ASN A 19 6.26 1.51 -19.27
N HIS A 20 5.19 1.46 -18.48
CA HIS A 20 3.98 2.27 -18.66
C HIS A 20 3.40 2.70 -17.33
N SER A 21 2.42 3.62 -17.34
CA SER A 21 1.74 4.06 -16.12
C SER A 21 1.01 2.91 -15.43
N VAL A 22 1.02 2.90 -14.09
CA VAL A 22 0.39 1.83 -13.29
C VAL A 22 -0.53 2.40 -12.22
N ILE A 23 -1.68 1.74 -12.06
CA ILE A 23 -2.59 1.97 -10.94
C ILE A 23 -2.77 0.67 -10.17
N ILE A 24 -2.62 0.75 -8.85
CA ILE A 24 -2.63 -0.41 -7.96
C ILE A 24 -3.55 -0.09 -6.82
N VAL A 25 -4.52 -0.97 -6.60
CA VAL A 25 -5.52 -0.83 -5.55
C VAL A 25 -5.53 -2.11 -4.74
N THR A 26 -5.28 -1.97 -3.44
CA THR A 26 -5.31 -3.06 -2.47
C THR A 26 -6.29 -2.70 -1.36
N SER A 27 -7.22 -3.61 -1.07
CA SER A 27 -8.26 -3.42 -0.07
C SER A 27 -8.41 -4.66 0.80
N CYS A 28 -8.42 -4.49 2.12
CA CYS A 28 -8.49 -5.60 3.07
C CYS A 28 -9.48 -5.33 4.23
N ILE A 29 -10.27 -6.33 4.60
CA ILE A 29 -11.08 -6.32 5.84
C ILE A 29 -10.80 -7.61 6.61
N VAL A 30 -10.15 -7.51 7.76
CA VAL A 30 -9.57 -8.68 8.44
C VAL A 30 -9.69 -8.59 9.96
N ASN A 31 -10.08 -9.69 10.62
CA ASN A 31 -10.15 -9.71 12.09
C ASN A 31 -8.76 -9.85 12.76
N HIS A 32 -7.78 -10.37 12.03
CA HIS A 32 -6.39 -10.57 12.47
C HIS A 32 -5.40 -9.65 11.74
N SER A 33 -4.11 -9.87 11.98
CA SER A 33 -3.06 -9.04 11.41
C SER A 33 -3.04 -9.04 9.88
N VAL A 34 -2.70 -7.90 9.30
CA VAL A 34 -2.48 -7.76 7.85
C VAL A 34 -1.09 -7.22 7.58
N THR A 35 -0.40 -7.85 6.63
CA THR A 35 0.85 -7.35 6.06
C THR A 35 0.68 -7.12 4.56
N ILE A 36 0.99 -5.91 4.10
CA ILE A 36 0.99 -5.55 2.68
C ILE A 36 2.39 -5.09 2.31
N ALA A 37 3.04 -5.79 1.40
CA ALA A 37 4.34 -5.42 0.86
C ALA A 37 4.23 -5.20 -0.64
N THR A 38 4.55 -4.00 -1.10
CA THR A 38 4.43 -3.62 -2.51
C THR A 38 5.72 -3.02 -3.03
N SER A 39 6.25 -3.51 -4.16
CA SER A 39 7.48 -3.02 -4.79
C SER A 39 7.30 -2.77 -6.30
N TYR A 40 7.75 -1.61 -6.77
CA TYR A 40 7.59 -1.22 -8.18
C TYR A 40 8.83 -0.57 -8.77
N ILE A 41 9.13 -0.92 -10.01
CA ILE A 41 10.09 -0.23 -10.87
C ILE A 41 9.36 0.17 -12.15
N VAL A 42 9.15 1.47 -12.37
CA VAL A 42 8.29 1.96 -13.45
C VAL A 42 8.88 3.19 -14.14
N ASN A 43 8.90 3.19 -15.48
CA ASN A 43 9.41 4.36 -16.21
C ASN A 43 8.41 5.52 -16.27
N HIS A 44 7.11 5.26 -16.06
CA HIS A 44 6.03 6.25 -16.02
C HIS A 44 5.35 6.38 -14.66
N SER A 45 4.27 7.14 -14.61
CA SER A 45 3.58 7.47 -13.37
C SER A 45 3.02 6.23 -12.65
N VAL A 46 3.09 6.22 -11.32
CA VAL A 46 2.54 5.16 -10.48
C VAL A 46 1.54 5.75 -9.49
N THR A 47 0.37 5.12 -9.38
CA THR A 47 -0.62 5.41 -8.33
C THR A 47 -0.89 4.16 -7.52
N ILE A 48 -0.70 4.22 -6.21
CA ILE A 48 -0.93 3.11 -5.28
C ILE A 48 -1.97 3.58 -4.27
N VAL A 49 -3.04 2.79 -4.13
CA VAL A 49 -4.12 3.01 -3.17
C VAL A 49 -4.22 1.78 -2.30
N THR A 50 -3.97 1.92 -1.02
CA THR A 50 -4.09 0.84 -0.04
C THR A 50 -5.13 1.22 1.01
N SER A 51 -6.09 0.34 1.26
CA SER A 51 -7.15 0.54 2.24
C SER A 51 -7.31 -0.71 3.10
N CYS A 52 -7.34 -0.54 4.42
CA CYS A 52 -7.46 -1.67 5.33
C CYS A 52 -8.33 -1.35 6.55
N ILE A 53 -9.22 -2.27 6.90
CA ILE A 53 -10.01 -2.25 8.13
C ILE A 53 -9.67 -3.51 8.90
N VAL A 54 -9.00 -3.38 10.04
CA VAL A 54 -8.40 -4.52 10.73
C VAL A 54 -8.59 -4.47 12.24
N ASN A 55 -9.14 -5.51 12.85
CA ASN A 55 -9.33 -5.52 14.31
C ASN A 55 -7.99 -5.62 15.07
N HIS A 56 -6.96 -6.27 14.52
CA HIS A 56 -5.63 -6.35 15.13
C HIS A 56 -4.63 -5.33 14.56
N SER A 57 -3.55 -5.78 13.93
CA SER A 57 -2.44 -4.94 13.47
C SER A 57 -2.35 -4.87 11.95
N VAL A 58 -1.88 -3.74 11.42
CA VAL A 58 -1.60 -3.54 10.00
C VAL A 58 -0.15 -3.15 9.82
N THR A 59 0.55 -3.80 8.88
CA THR A 59 1.86 -3.39 8.40
C THR A 59 1.79 -3.16 6.89
N ILE A 60 2.14 -1.97 6.42
CA ILE A 60 2.20 -1.64 4.99
C ILE A 60 3.61 -1.17 4.67
N VAL A 61 4.23 -1.83 3.70
CA VAL A 61 5.56 -1.50 3.19
C VAL A 61 5.45 -1.23 1.70
N THR A 62 5.76 -0.02 1.28
CA THR A 62 5.72 0.39 -0.13
C THR A 62 7.07 0.87 -0.60
N PHE A 63 7.58 0.26 -1.66
CA PHE A 63 8.83 0.62 -2.34
C PHE A 63 8.53 0.98 -3.79
N CYS A 64 9.02 2.12 -4.27
CA CYS A 64 8.84 2.57 -5.65
C CYS A 64 10.13 3.17 -6.21
N ILE A 65 10.54 2.75 -7.41
CA ILE A 65 11.56 3.42 -8.23
C ILE A 65 10.87 3.88 -9.50
N VAL A 66 10.78 5.20 -9.72
CA VAL A 66 10.00 5.75 -10.83
C VAL A 66 10.67 6.95 -11.48
N ASN A 67 10.72 7.00 -12.82
CA ASN A 67 11.29 8.16 -13.53
C ASN A 67 10.35 9.37 -13.58
N HIS A 68 9.04 9.17 -13.46
CA HIS A 68 8.03 10.23 -13.49
C HIS A 68 7.43 10.48 -12.10
N SER A 69 6.10 10.49 -11.97
CA SER A 69 5.40 10.82 -10.71
C SER A 69 4.94 9.59 -9.94
N VAL A 70 4.95 9.67 -8.62
CA VAL A 70 4.39 8.64 -7.72
C VAL A 70 3.33 9.27 -6.84
N THR A 71 2.16 8.66 -6.78
CA THR A 71 1.09 8.98 -5.83
C THR A 71 0.79 7.75 -4.98
N ILE A 72 0.87 7.88 -3.66
CA ILE A 72 0.58 6.81 -2.71
C ILE A 72 -0.48 7.31 -1.75
N VAL A 73 -1.59 6.58 -1.67
CA VAL A 73 -2.70 6.84 -0.75
C VAL A 73 -2.88 5.62 0.13
N ILE A 74 -2.73 5.80 1.43
CA ILE A 74 -2.89 4.73 2.42
C ILE A 74 -3.97 5.15 3.41
N SER A 75 -4.99 4.30 3.56
CA SER A 75 -6.07 4.46 4.53
C SER A 75 -6.15 3.22 5.43
N CYS A 76 -6.12 3.40 6.75
CA CYS A 76 -6.21 2.30 7.70
C CYS A 76 -7.17 2.65 8.85
N ILE A 77 -8.00 1.68 9.24
CA ILE A 77 -8.81 1.73 10.46
C ILE A 77 -8.46 0.48 11.25
N VAL A 78 -7.86 0.62 12.44
CA VAL A 78 -7.47 -0.52 13.27
C VAL A 78 -7.78 -0.33 14.75
N ASN A 79 -7.82 -1.41 15.54
CA ASN A 79 -8.00 -1.33 17.00
C ASN A 79 -6.72 -1.61 17.82
N HIS A 80 -5.59 -1.96 17.19
CA HIS A 80 -4.33 -2.17 17.93
C HIS A 80 -3.16 -1.35 17.41
N SER A 81 -2.65 -1.64 16.22
CA SER A 81 -1.44 -0.97 15.73
C SER A 81 -1.36 -0.86 14.21
N VAL A 82 -0.78 0.24 13.74
CA VAL A 82 -0.45 0.47 12.33
C VAL A 82 1.02 0.80 12.21
N THR A 83 1.69 0.12 11.29
CA THR A 83 3.03 0.46 10.83
C THR A 83 2.98 0.71 9.33
N ILE A 84 3.38 1.91 8.90
CA ILE A 84 3.47 2.26 7.48
C ILE A 84 4.89 2.71 7.18
N VAL A 85 5.51 2.05 6.21
CA VAL A 85 6.83 2.39 5.69
C VAL A 85 6.71 2.63 4.20
N THR A 86 7.14 3.80 3.75
CA THR A 86 7.13 4.15 2.33
C THR A 86 8.50 4.66 1.91
N PHE A 87 9.02 4.10 0.83
CA PHE A 87 10.28 4.50 0.22
C PHE A 87 10.08 4.72 -1.28
N CYS A 88 10.51 5.86 -1.78
CA CYS A 88 10.39 6.22 -3.19
C CYS A 88 11.68 6.85 -3.71
N ILE A 89 12.21 6.32 -4.82
CA ILE A 89 13.27 6.94 -5.63
C ILE A 89 12.61 7.47 -6.88
N VAL A 90 12.61 8.80 -7.05
CA VAL A 90 11.73 9.46 -8.03
C VAL A 90 12.40 10.70 -8.60
N ASN A 91 12.39 10.86 -9.94
CA ASN A 91 13.04 12.01 -10.58
C ASN A 91 12.14 13.25 -10.63
N ASN A 92 10.80 13.09 -10.73
CA ASN A 92 9.89 14.23 -10.89
C ASN A 92 9.18 14.63 -9.59
N SER A 93 8.18 13.84 -9.17
CA SER A 93 7.33 14.23 -8.05
C SER A 93 6.80 13.04 -7.26
N VAL A 94 6.59 13.28 -5.96
CA VAL A 94 6.05 12.31 -5.02
C VAL A 94 4.93 12.96 -4.25
N THR A 95 3.80 12.27 -4.15
CA THR A 95 2.71 12.63 -3.25
C THR A 95 2.37 11.42 -2.40
N ILE A 96 2.44 11.56 -1.09
CA ILE A 96 2.08 10.51 -0.13
C ILE A 96 1.00 11.09 0.78
N VAL A 97 -0.15 10.43 0.81
CA VAL A 97 -1.26 10.75 1.70
C VAL A 97 -1.54 9.54 2.55
N THR A 98 -1.41 9.71 3.86
CA THR A 98 -1.68 8.65 4.83
C THR A 98 -2.76 9.10 5.78
N PHE A 99 -3.79 8.28 5.92
CA PHE A 99 -4.87 8.42 6.88
C PHE A 99 -4.94 7.16 7.74
N CYS A 100 -4.83 7.30 9.05
CA CYS A 100 -4.90 6.18 9.98
C CYS A 100 -5.77 6.54 11.17
N ILE A 101 -6.73 5.68 11.45
CA ILE A 101 -7.50 5.69 12.70
C ILE A 101 -7.05 4.46 13.49
N VAL A 102 -6.65 4.69 14.74
CA VAL A 102 -6.40 3.64 15.72
C VAL A 102 -7.39 3.87 16.87
N ASN A 103 -8.30 2.92 17.06
CA ASN A 103 -9.28 2.93 18.15
C ASN A 103 -8.72 2.30 19.43
#